data_AF-A0A2E1I5J0-F1
#
_entry.id   AF-A0A2E1I5J0-F1
#
_cell.length_a   1.000
_cell.length_b   1.000
_cell.length_c   1.000
_cell.angle_alpha   90.00
_cell.angle_beta   90.00
_cell.angle_gamma   90.00
#
_symmetry.space_group_name_H-M   'P 1'
#
loop_
_entity.id
_entity.type
_entity.pdbx_description
1 polymer ?
#
loop_
_entity_poly.entity_id
_entity_poly.type
_entity_poly.pdbx_seq_one_letter_code
_entity_poly.pdbx_strand_id
1 'polypeptide(L)'
;MAYDYEKNVRSQASISEIDLGLKAYMNKVYSFMAFGLALTGALAHLTSSLAFDFSTNTMTSFGAAIYTSPLAFIIMLSPLAFIIALNFGVAKMKESTLQILFWAFAAVMGVSLSSIFIQYTGESVARVFFITAGAFGGLSLYGYTTKKDLSGWGSFLFIGLIGILLASIVNMFMQSTGLQFAISAIGVLVFAGLTAYDTQRIKAMYYDGYGQEGKKAIMGALSLYLNFINLFIMLIQLFGQRR
;
A
#
# COMPACT_ATOMS: atom_id res chain seq x y z
N MET A 1 26.26 -14.72 43.11
CA MET A 1 27.05 -13.65 42.44
C MET A 1 27.44 -14.03 41.00
N ALA A 2 28.17 -15.13 40.72
CA ALA A 2 28.49 -15.52 39.33
C ALA A 2 27.26 -16.00 38.51
N TYR A 3 26.36 -16.77 39.13
CA TYR A 3 25.12 -17.24 38.49
C TYR A 3 24.15 -16.13 38.08
N ASP A 4 24.04 -15.06 38.89
CA ASP A 4 23.18 -13.91 38.58
C ASP A 4 23.77 -13.05 37.45
N TYR A 5 25.10 -12.98 37.35
CA TYR A 5 25.80 -12.29 36.27
C TYR A 5 25.59 -12.99 34.92
N GLU A 6 25.79 -14.31 34.85
CA GLU A 6 25.58 -15.06 33.60
C GLU A 6 24.12 -15.02 33.12
N LYS A 7 23.14 -15.04 34.04
CA LYS A 7 21.72 -14.93 33.71
C LYS A 7 21.36 -13.57 33.14
N ASN A 8 21.90 -12.49 33.70
CA ASN A 8 21.68 -11.12 33.23
C ASN A 8 22.38 -10.86 31.88
N VAL A 9 23.57 -11.43 31.65
CA VAL A 9 24.26 -11.34 30.36
C VAL A 9 23.50 -12.11 29.28
N ARG A 10 22.98 -13.30 29.58
CA ARG A 10 22.15 -14.09 28.64
C ARG A 10 20.81 -13.43 28.33
N SER A 11 20.18 -12.77 29.30
CA SER A 11 18.92 -12.04 29.06
C SER A 11 19.13 -10.74 28.26
N GLN A 12 20.23 -10.04 28.49
CA GLN A 12 20.59 -8.87 27.67
C GLN A 12 20.97 -9.27 26.24
N ALA A 13 21.73 -10.37 26.07
CA ALA A 13 22.07 -10.92 24.77
C ALA A 13 20.79 -11.29 23.99
N SER A 14 19.85 -12.02 24.62
CA SER A 14 18.60 -12.41 23.95
C SER A 14 17.69 -11.23 23.60
N ILE A 15 17.62 -10.20 24.45
CA ILE A 15 16.89 -8.95 24.13
C ILE A 15 17.53 -8.25 22.92
N SER A 16 18.86 -8.16 22.89
CA SER A 16 19.57 -7.53 21.78
C SER A 16 19.42 -8.29 20.45
N GLU A 17 19.41 -9.62 20.49
CA GLU A 17 19.19 -10.49 19.33
C GLU A 17 17.76 -10.31 18.77
N ILE A 18 16.76 -10.27 19.65
CA ILE A 18 15.36 -10.03 19.28
C ILE A 18 15.20 -8.63 18.64
N ASP A 19 15.84 -7.61 19.18
CA ASP A 19 15.78 -6.24 18.63
C ASP A 19 16.45 -6.15 17.24
N LEU A 20 17.59 -6.82 17.05
CA LEU A 20 18.26 -6.92 15.75
C LEU A 20 17.40 -7.67 14.73
N GLY A 21 16.79 -8.78 15.14
CA GLY A 21 15.87 -9.56 14.31
C GLY A 21 14.63 -8.77 13.91
N LEU A 22 14.01 -8.05 14.84
CA LEU A 22 12.86 -7.18 14.54
C LEU A 22 13.23 -6.09 13.53
N LYS A 23 14.39 -5.44 13.69
CA LYS A 23 14.86 -4.41 12.76
C LYS A 23 15.07 -5.00 11.36
N ALA A 24 15.69 -6.18 11.27
CA ALA A 24 15.87 -6.86 9.99
C ALA A 24 14.52 -7.23 9.34
N TYR A 25 13.57 -7.72 10.13
CA TYR A 25 12.19 -8.01 9.69
C TYR A 25 11.50 -6.75 9.13
N MET A 26 11.50 -5.66 9.89
CA MET A 26 10.87 -4.40 9.45
C MET A 26 11.57 -3.81 8.23
N ASN A 27 12.91 -3.87 8.16
CA ASN A 27 13.66 -3.45 6.98
C ASN A 27 13.26 -4.26 5.75
N LYS A 28 13.05 -5.58 5.88
CA LYS A 28 12.55 -6.43 4.80
C LYS A 28 11.15 -5.98 4.36
N VAL A 29 10.23 -5.73 5.30
CA VAL A 29 8.88 -5.21 5.01
C VAL A 29 8.94 -3.92 4.19
N TYR A 30 9.68 -2.91 4.67
CA TYR A 30 9.77 -1.62 4.00
C TYR A 30 10.49 -1.70 2.64
N SER A 31 11.49 -2.58 2.52
CA SER A 31 12.18 -2.79 1.24
C SER A 31 11.24 -3.36 0.18
N PHE A 32 10.45 -4.39 0.53
CA PHE A 32 9.43 -4.94 -0.37
C PHE A 32 8.42 -3.88 -0.78
N MET A 33 7.91 -3.12 0.18
CA MET A 33 6.97 -2.03 -0.09
C MET A 33 7.58 -0.99 -1.04
N ALA A 34 8.79 -0.50 -0.75
CA ALA A 34 9.45 0.54 -1.53
C ALA A 34 9.75 0.09 -2.97
N PHE A 35 10.28 -1.11 -3.16
CA PHE A 35 10.49 -1.67 -4.49
C PHE A 35 9.17 -1.95 -5.21
N GLY A 36 8.13 -2.38 -4.50
CA GLY A 36 6.78 -2.52 -5.05
C GLY A 36 6.26 -1.21 -5.60
N LEU A 37 6.33 -0.13 -4.81
CA LEU A 37 5.93 1.22 -5.23
C LEU A 37 6.76 1.74 -6.41
N ALA A 38 8.07 1.48 -6.41
CA ALA A 38 8.94 1.86 -7.52
C ALA A 38 8.55 1.14 -8.82
N LEU A 39 8.28 -0.17 -8.75
CA LEU A 39 7.80 -0.96 -9.88
C LEU A 39 6.45 -0.45 -10.38
N THR A 40 5.51 -0.19 -9.48
CA THR A 40 4.19 0.36 -9.79
C THR A 40 4.29 1.71 -10.48
N GLY A 41 5.11 2.63 -9.96
CA GLY A 41 5.33 3.95 -10.57
C GLY A 41 5.98 3.87 -11.95
N ALA A 42 6.99 3.01 -12.10
CA ALA A 42 7.66 2.79 -13.38
C ALA A 42 6.68 2.24 -14.44
N LEU A 43 5.89 1.22 -14.10
CA LEU A 43 4.92 0.64 -15.01
C LEU A 43 3.73 1.57 -15.29
N ALA A 44 3.29 2.35 -14.31
CA ALA A 44 2.27 3.37 -14.52
C ALA A 44 2.74 4.43 -15.53
N HIS A 45 3.98 4.91 -15.37
CA HIS A 45 4.57 5.87 -16.30
C HIS A 45 4.74 5.26 -17.70
N LEU A 46 5.36 4.09 -17.82
CA LEU A 46 5.58 3.41 -19.11
C LEU A 46 4.26 3.13 -19.84
N THR A 47 3.26 2.62 -19.12
CA THR A 47 1.93 2.36 -19.71
C THR A 47 1.29 3.66 -20.17
N SER A 48 1.38 4.74 -19.38
CA SER A 48 0.82 6.04 -19.77
C SER A 48 1.49 6.64 -21.01
N SER A 49 2.82 6.52 -21.12
CA SER A 49 3.57 7.02 -22.28
C SER A 49 3.30 6.21 -23.56
N LEU A 50 3.00 4.92 -23.43
CA LEU A 50 2.63 4.09 -24.57
C LEU A 50 1.16 4.27 -24.97
N ALA A 51 0.30 4.54 -24.00
CA ALA A 51 -1.14 4.65 -24.22
C ALA A 51 -1.58 6.04 -24.71
N PHE A 52 -0.85 7.09 -24.39
CA PHE A 52 -1.25 8.47 -24.69
C PHE A 52 -0.09 9.26 -25.29
N ASP A 53 -0.34 9.88 -26.45
CA ASP A 53 0.60 10.82 -27.05
C ASP A 53 0.33 12.24 -26.53
N PHE A 54 1.21 12.70 -25.64
CA PHE A 54 1.12 14.01 -25.02
C PHE A 54 1.41 15.18 -25.97
N SER A 55 2.03 14.94 -27.13
CA SER A 55 2.31 16.00 -28.11
C SER A 55 1.09 16.31 -28.97
N THR A 56 0.35 15.29 -29.37
CA THR A 56 -0.85 15.43 -30.21
C THR A 56 -2.13 15.48 -29.39
N ASN A 57 -2.04 15.21 -28.07
CA ASN A 57 -3.18 15.08 -27.16
C ASN A 57 -4.18 14.01 -27.63
N THR A 58 -3.67 12.92 -28.20
CA THR A 58 -4.48 11.81 -28.73
C THR A 58 -4.09 10.48 -28.11
N MET A 59 -5.07 9.58 -28.04
CA MET A 59 -4.85 8.22 -27.54
C MET A 59 -4.27 7.34 -28.63
N THR A 60 -3.25 6.55 -28.30
CA THR A 60 -2.63 5.62 -29.25
C THR A 60 -3.51 4.39 -29.47
N SER A 61 -3.20 3.58 -30.49
CA SER A 61 -3.87 2.28 -30.69
C SER A 61 -3.75 1.35 -29.48
N PHE A 62 -2.60 1.40 -28.80
CA PHE A 62 -2.38 0.68 -27.54
C PHE A 62 -3.28 1.22 -26.41
N GLY A 63 -3.39 2.54 -26.27
CA GLY A 63 -4.28 3.16 -25.29
C GLY A 63 -5.75 2.81 -25.53
N ALA A 64 -6.20 2.84 -26.79
CA ALA A 64 -7.55 2.39 -27.15
C ALA A 64 -7.76 0.92 -26.78
N ALA A 65 -6.81 0.04 -27.11
CA ALA A 65 -6.91 -1.37 -26.77
C ALA A 65 -7.04 -1.62 -25.26
N ILE A 66 -6.41 -0.80 -24.41
CA ILE A 66 -6.46 -0.97 -22.95
C ILE A 66 -7.68 -0.30 -22.32
N TYR A 67 -8.01 0.93 -22.72
CA TYR A 67 -9.01 1.74 -22.03
C TYR A 67 -10.42 1.67 -22.63
N THR A 68 -10.55 1.36 -23.93
CA THR A 68 -11.86 1.31 -24.59
C THR A 68 -12.36 -0.11 -24.83
N SER A 69 -11.53 -1.13 -24.57
CA SER A 69 -11.93 -2.52 -24.69
C SER A 69 -12.39 -3.10 -23.34
N PRO A 70 -13.01 -4.31 -23.33
CA PRO A 70 -13.32 -5.01 -22.09
C PRO A 70 -12.11 -5.26 -21.17
N LEU A 71 -10.88 -5.15 -21.69
CA LEU A 71 -9.65 -5.23 -20.90
C LEU A 71 -9.58 -4.14 -19.82
N ALA A 72 -10.23 -2.99 -20.03
CA ALA A 72 -10.29 -1.91 -19.06
C ALA A 72 -10.89 -2.39 -17.72
N PHE A 73 -11.98 -3.17 -17.77
CA PHE A 73 -12.61 -3.73 -16.58
C PHE A 73 -11.70 -4.76 -15.89
N ILE A 74 -11.00 -5.58 -16.66
CA ILE A 74 -10.04 -6.54 -16.12
C ILE A 74 -8.91 -5.80 -15.39
N ILE A 75 -8.33 -4.77 -16.00
CA ILE A 75 -7.26 -3.97 -15.39
C ILE A 75 -7.76 -3.23 -14.15
N MET A 76 -8.97 -2.67 -14.18
CA MET A 76 -9.55 -1.95 -13.05
C MET A 76 -9.85 -2.88 -11.85
N LEU A 77 -10.39 -4.07 -12.12
CA LEU A 77 -10.80 -5.03 -11.07
C LEU A 77 -9.69 -6.00 -10.64
N SER A 78 -8.62 -6.13 -11.43
CA SER A 78 -7.52 -7.05 -11.13
C SER A 78 -6.87 -6.80 -9.76
N PRO A 79 -6.62 -5.55 -9.29
CA PRO A 79 -6.17 -5.32 -7.92
C PRO A 79 -7.02 -6.01 -6.84
N LEU A 80 -8.34 -5.90 -6.97
CA LEU A 80 -9.28 -6.48 -6.02
C LEU A 80 -9.24 -8.02 -6.09
N ALA A 81 -9.16 -8.59 -7.29
CA ALA A 81 -9.01 -10.03 -7.48
C ALA A 81 -7.74 -10.58 -6.83
N PHE A 82 -6.61 -9.86 -6.92
CA PHE A 82 -5.37 -10.23 -6.25
C PHE A 82 -5.50 -10.22 -4.72
N ILE A 83 -6.13 -9.18 -4.15
CA ILE A 83 -6.35 -9.09 -2.70
C ILE A 83 -7.21 -10.26 -2.21
N ILE A 84 -8.28 -10.59 -2.94
CA ILE A 84 -9.15 -11.73 -2.64
C ILE A 84 -8.34 -13.03 -2.71
N ALA A 85 -7.59 -13.27 -3.79
CA ALA A 85 -6.79 -14.48 -3.98
C ALA A 85 -5.74 -14.66 -2.88
N LEU A 86 -5.07 -13.58 -2.47
CA LEU A 86 -4.08 -13.60 -1.40
C LEU A 86 -4.72 -13.92 -0.04
N ASN A 87 -5.86 -13.30 0.29
CA ASN A 87 -6.56 -13.58 1.56
C ASN A 87 -7.02 -15.04 1.69
N PHE A 88 -7.54 -15.65 0.61
CA PHE A 88 -7.97 -17.05 0.65
C PHE A 88 -6.83 -18.06 0.50
N GLY A 89 -5.74 -17.67 -0.18
CA GLY A 89 -4.65 -18.57 -0.54
C GLY A 89 -3.45 -18.57 0.40
N VAL A 90 -3.23 -17.49 1.17
CA VAL A 90 -1.97 -17.26 1.92
C VAL A 90 -1.57 -18.41 2.83
N ALA A 91 -2.56 -19.04 3.50
CA ALA A 91 -2.32 -20.14 4.44
C ALA A 91 -1.66 -21.36 3.78
N LYS A 92 -1.94 -21.60 2.48
CA LYS A 92 -1.46 -22.77 1.72
C LYS A 92 -0.25 -22.44 0.84
N MET A 93 0.07 -21.16 0.65
CA MET A 93 1.15 -20.72 -0.25
C MET A 93 2.53 -20.76 0.43
N LYS A 94 3.56 -21.07 -0.35
CA LYS A 94 4.97 -20.92 0.07
C LYS A 94 5.39 -19.45 -0.01
N GLU A 95 6.47 -19.07 0.69
CA GLU A 95 6.98 -17.69 0.67
C GLU A 95 7.31 -17.20 -0.74
N SER A 96 7.96 -18.04 -1.56
CA SER A 96 8.30 -17.71 -2.94
C SER A 96 7.07 -17.41 -3.81
N THR A 97 5.99 -18.16 -3.61
CA THR A 97 4.72 -17.92 -4.32
C THR A 97 4.12 -16.56 -3.94
N LEU A 98 4.14 -16.21 -2.65
CA LEU A 98 3.67 -14.90 -2.19
C LEU A 98 4.53 -13.76 -2.74
N GLN A 99 5.84 -13.95 -2.84
CA GLN A 99 6.75 -12.97 -3.42
C GLN A 99 6.43 -12.73 -4.91
N ILE A 100 6.25 -13.80 -5.70
CA ILE A 100 5.89 -13.68 -7.12
C ILE A 100 4.53 -12.97 -7.25
N LEU A 101 3.54 -13.34 -6.44
CA LEU A 101 2.24 -12.70 -6.45
C LEU A 101 2.31 -11.22 -6.05
N PHE A 102 3.16 -10.85 -5.09
CA PHE A 102 3.38 -9.45 -4.72
C PHE A 102 3.94 -8.63 -5.89
N TRP A 103 4.93 -9.14 -6.62
CA TRP A 103 5.48 -8.43 -7.78
C TRP A 103 4.49 -8.35 -8.94
N ALA A 104 3.77 -9.44 -9.22
CA ALA A 104 2.72 -9.46 -10.23
C ALA A 104 1.61 -8.46 -9.87
N PHE A 105 1.22 -8.42 -8.60
CA PHE A 105 0.26 -7.45 -8.07
C PHE A 105 0.76 -6.02 -8.26
N ALA A 106 1.99 -5.69 -7.83
CA ALA A 106 2.57 -4.36 -7.99
C ALA A 106 2.65 -3.92 -9.46
N ALA A 107 2.93 -4.86 -10.38
CA ALA A 107 2.96 -4.60 -11.80
C ALA A 107 1.56 -4.29 -12.37
N VAL A 108 0.59 -5.13 -12.06
CA VAL A 108 -0.82 -4.95 -12.47
C VAL A 108 -1.40 -3.65 -11.89
N MET A 109 -1.09 -3.34 -10.63
CA MET A 109 -1.42 -2.07 -10.01
C MET A 109 -0.84 -0.88 -10.78
N GLY A 110 0.41 -0.98 -11.26
CA GLY A 110 1.04 0.07 -12.06
C GLY A 110 0.26 0.34 -13.35
N VAL A 111 -0.10 -0.72 -14.07
CA VAL A 111 -0.94 -0.61 -15.28
C VAL A 111 -2.30 0.03 -14.94
N SER A 112 -2.94 -0.37 -13.84
CA SER A 112 -4.23 0.18 -13.40
C SER A 112 -4.16 1.68 -13.06
N LEU A 113 -3.08 2.10 -12.41
CA LEU A 113 -2.85 3.50 -12.02
C LEU A 113 -2.27 4.37 -13.14
N SER A 114 -1.94 3.81 -14.30
CA SER A 114 -1.40 4.60 -15.42
C SER A 114 -2.36 5.70 -15.91
N SER A 115 -3.67 5.52 -15.71
CA SER A 115 -4.69 6.54 -15.96
C SER A 115 -4.50 7.83 -15.15
N ILE A 116 -3.85 7.76 -13.98
CA ILE A 116 -3.49 8.94 -13.17
C ILE A 116 -2.46 9.79 -13.91
N PHE A 117 -1.45 9.16 -14.50
CA PHE A 117 -0.40 9.86 -15.26
C PHE A 117 -0.91 10.49 -16.56
N ILE A 118 -2.07 10.04 -17.06
CA ILE A 118 -2.77 10.66 -18.19
C ILE A 118 -3.58 11.88 -17.71
N GLN A 119 -4.35 11.73 -16.63
CA GLN A 119 -5.27 12.77 -16.14
C GLN A 119 -4.59 13.93 -15.40
N TYR A 120 -3.45 13.70 -14.73
CA TYR A 120 -2.77 14.70 -13.91
C TYR A 120 -1.40 15.06 -14.47
N THR A 121 -0.95 16.30 -14.24
CA THR A 121 0.38 16.74 -14.67
C THR A 121 1.48 15.93 -13.97
N GLY A 122 2.59 15.68 -14.66
CA GLY A 122 3.72 14.92 -14.09
C GLY A 122 4.30 15.59 -12.84
N GLU A 123 4.36 16.92 -12.82
CA GLU A 123 4.76 17.70 -11.64
C GLU A 123 3.81 17.47 -10.46
N SER A 124 2.50 17.47 -10.71
CA SER A 124 1.51 17.21 -9.67
C SER A 124 1.61 15.80 -9.13
N VAL A 125 1.80 14.80 -9.99
CA VAL A 125 1.98 13.40 -9.59
C VAL A 125 3.20 13.27 -8.67
N ALA A 126 4.35 13.84 -9.08
CA ALA A 126 5.58 13.80 -8.29
C ALA A 126 5.42 14.52 -6.94
N ARG A 127 4.84 15.73 -6.94
CA ARG A 127 4.61 16.52 -5.72
C ARG A 127 3.75 15.77 -4.72
N VAL A 128 2.61 15.24 -5.16
CA VAL A 128 1.69 14.49 -4.30
C VAL A 128 2.31 13.18 -3.83
N PHE A 129 3.11 12.52 -4.67
CA PHE A 129 3.85 11.32 -4.26
C PHE A 129 4.80 11.61 -3.09
N PHE A 130 5.60 12.68 -3.15
CA PHE A 130 6.50 13.05 -2.05
C PHE A 130 5.76 13.49 -0.79
N ILE A 131 4.64 14.19 -0.92
CA ILE A 131 3.75 14.51 0.22
C ILE A 131 3.25 13.21 0.86
N THR A 132 2.80 12.26 0.05
CA THR A 132 2.32 10.96 0.52
C THR A 132 3.44 10.20 1.22
N ALA A 133 4.66 10.19 0.66
CA ALA A 133 5.81 9.52 1.25
C ALA A 133 6.22 10.12 2.60
N GLY A 134 6.21 11.45 2.72
CA GLY A 134 6.46 12.13 4.00
C GLY A 134 5.39 11.82 5.05
N ALA A 135 4.11 11.90 4.67
CA ALA A 135 3.00 11.60 5.56
C ALA A 135 3.00 10.13 6.01
N PHE A 136 3.14 9.21 5.06
CA PHE A 136 3.23 7.78 5.32
C PHE A 136 4.42 7.44 6.22
N GLY A 137 5.60 7.99 5.91
CA GLY A 137 6.81 7.80 6.72
C GLY A 137 6.64 8.28 8.15
N GLY A 138 6.06 9.47 8.35
CA GLY A 138 5.79 10.02 9.68
C GLY A 138 4.78 9.18 10.48
N LEU A 139 3.68 8.78 9.85
CA LEU A 139 2.66 7.94 10.47
C LEU A 139 3.16 6.53 10.79
N SER A 140 3.96 5.96 9.90
CA SER A 140 4.57 4.65 10.11
C SER A 140 5.60 4.71 11.25
N LEU A 141 6.43 5.76 11.31
CA LEU A 141 7.33 5.98 12.43
C LEU A 141 6.57 6.12 13.75
N TYR A 142 5.46 6.87 13.76
CA TYR A 142 4.58 6.95 14.93
C TYR A 142 4.02 5.57 15.31
N GLY A 143 3.48 4.79 14.37
CA GLY A 143 2.97 3.44 14.62
C GLY A 143 4.04 2.48 15.14
N TYR A 144 5.29 2.61 14.68
CA TYR A 144 6.41 1.79 15.11
C TYR A 144 6.89 2.11 16.53
N THR A 145 6.88 3.39 16.90
CA THR A 145 7.47 3.90 18.15
C THR A 145 6.46 4.10 19.28
N THR A 146 5.18 4.28 18.95
CA THR A 146 4.14 4.54 19.95
C THR A 146 3.94 3.37 20.89
N LYS A 147 3.77 3.70 22.18
CA LYS A 147 3.47 2.73 23.26
C LYS A 147 1.97 2.56 23.48
N LYS A 148 1.14 3.41 22.87
CA LYS A 148 -0.32 3.27 22.93
C LYS A 148 -0.73 2.07 22.09
N ASP A 149 -1.58 1.22 22.64
CA ASP A 149 -2.14 0.12 21.87
C ASP A 149 -3.16 0.65 20.86
N LEU A 150 -2.88 0.43 19.58
CA LEU A 150 -3.75 0.80 18.46
C LEU A 150 -4.68 -0.35 18.06
N SER A 151 -4.60 -1.53 18.70
CA SER A 151 -5.43 -2.70 18.36
C SER A 151 -6.92 -2.36 18.26
N GLY A 152 -7.43 -1.57 19.21
CA GLY A 152 -8.83 -1.11 19.24
C GLY A 152 -9.24 -0.19 18.10
N TRP A 153 -8.28 0.44 17.40
CA TRP A 153 -8.57 1.27 16.22
C TRP A 153 -8.87 0.43 14.99
N GLY A 154 -8.39 -0.83 14.95
CA GLY A 154 -8.51 -1.70 13.78
C GLY A 154 -9.94 -1.88 13.30
N SER A 155 -10.87 -2.19 14.21
CA SER A 155 -12.29 -2.37 13.85
C SER A 155 -12.95 -1.10 13.35
N PHE A 156 -12.67 0.05 13.98
CA PHE A 156 -13.22 1.34 13.57
C PHE A 156 -12.70 1.76 12.19
N LEU A 157 -11.39 1.65 11.96
CA LEU A 157 -10.77 1.98 10.68
C LEU A 157 -11.23 1.04 9.56
N PHE A 158 -11.43 -0.25 9.87
CA PHE A 158 -11.99 -1.21 8.91
C PHE A 158 -13.42 -0.85 8.51
N ILE A 159 -14.28 -0.46 9.45
CA ILE A 159 -15.63 0.05 9.14
C ILE A 159 -15.56 1.31 8.27
N GLY A 160 -14.64 2.22 8.59
CA GLY A 160 -14.38 3.42 7.76
C GLY A 160 -13.97 3.08 6.33
N LEU A 161 -13.08 2.10 6.15
CA LEU A 161 -12.67 1.60 4.83
C LEU A 161 -13.85 1.04 4.04
N ILE A 162 -14.72 0.25 4.66
CA ILE A 162 -15.95 -0.25 4.03
C ILE A 162 -16.86 0.91 3.63
N GLY A 163 -17.02 1.92 4.48
CA GLY A 163 -17.79 3.13 4.18
C GLY A 163 -17.25 3.87 2.95
N ILE A 164 -15.93 4.04 2.85
CA ILE A 164 -15.27 4.65 1.68
C ILE A 164 -15.51 3.82 0.41
N LEU A 165 -15.41 2.50 0.49
CA LEU A 165 -15.67 1.62 -0.66
C LEU A 165 -17.12 1.74 -1.15
N LEU A 166 -18.10 1.67 -0.24
CA LEU A 166 -19.51 1.81 -0.59
C LEU A 166 -19.81 3.19 -1.16
N ALA A 167 -19.29 4.26 -0.55
CA ALA A 167 -19.43 5.62 -1.06
C ALA A 167 -18.82 5.77 -2.46
N SER A 168 -17.67 5.13 -2.72
CA SER A 168 -17.02 5.13 -4.04
C SER A 168 -17.87 4.43 -5.10
N ILE A 169 -18.50 3.31 -4.76
CA ILE A 169 -19.43 2.60 -5.64
C ILE A 169 -20.65 3.47 -5.95
N VAL A 170 -21.26 4.08 -4.92
CA VAL A 170 -22.40 4.99 -5.11
C VAL A 170 -22.00 6.19 -6.00
N ASN A 171 -20.82 6.76 -5.77
CA ASN A 171 -20.35 7.90 -6.54
C ASN A 171 -20.04 7.55 -8.01
N MET A 172 -19.78 6.29 -8.34
CA MET A 172 -19.63 5.84 -9.72
C MET A 172 -20.90 6.08 -10.54
N PHE A 173 -22.09 5.95 -9.93
CA PHE A 173 -23.39 6.20 -10.57
C PHE A 173 -23.82 7.65 -10.44
N MET A 174 -23.57 8.28 -9.28
CA MET A 174 -23.97 9.67 -9.03
C MET A 174 -23.08 10.70 -9.73
N GLN A 175 -21.81 10.37 -9.94
CA GLN A 175 -20.78 11.27 -10.50
C GLN A 175 -20.68 12.62 -9.79
N SER A 176 -20.90 12.64 -8.47
CA SER A 176 -20.91 13.86 -7.66
C SER A 176 -19.50 14.30 -7.27
N THR A 177 -19.15 15.52 -7.63
CA THR A 177 -17.86 16.14 -7.27
C THR A 177 -17.74 16.39 -5.77
N GLY A 178 -18.83 16.80 -5.11
CA GLY A 178 -18.88 17.00 -3.66
C GLY A 178 -18.71 15.69 -2.89
N LEU A 179 -19.35 14.61 -3.35
CA LEU A 179 -19.17 13.29 -2.74
C LEU A 179 -17.76 12.76 -3.00
N GLN A 180 -17.19 12.97 -4.19
CA GLN A 180 -15.80 12.62 -4.47
C GLN A 180 -14.83 13.32 -3.51
N PHE A 181 -15.00 14.62 -3.29
CA PHE A 181 -14.19 15.38 -2.33
C PHE A 181 -14.30 14.81 -0.91
N ALA A 182 -15.51 14.51 -0.45
CA ALA A 182 -15.73 13.93 0.88
C ALA A 182 -15.07 12.55 1.01
N ILE A 183 -15.22 11.68 0.00
CA ILE A 183 -14.56 10.37 -0.06
C ILE A 183 -13.04 10.53 0.08
N SER A 184 -12.44 11.44 -0.68
CA SER A 184 -10.99 11.65 -0.65
C SER A 184 -10.53 12.23 0.70
N ALA A 185 -11.22 13.23 1.24
CA ALA A 185 -10.87 13.84 2.52
C ALA A 185 -10.96 12.87 3.71
N ILE A 186 -12.07 12.13 3.80
CA ILE A 186 -12.25 11.10 4.83
C ILE A 186 -11.26 9.94 4.60
N GLY A 187 -11.04 9.58 3.33
CA GLY A 187 -10.07 8.57 2.91
C GLY A 187 -8.67 8.85 3.43
N VAL A 188 -8.18 10.10 3.31
CA VAL A 188 -6.88 10.49 3.86
C VAL A 188 -6.79 10.21 5.36
N LEU A 189 -7.82 10.55 6.14
CA LEU A 189 -7.83 10.32 7.58
C LEU A 189 -7.85 8.82 7.93
N VAL A 190 -8.67 8.04 7.23
CA VAL A 190 -8.78 6.60 7.45
C VAL A 190 -7.48 5.89 7.08
N PHE A 191 -6.90 6.17 5.92
CA PHE A 191 -5.64 5.56 5.50
C PHE A 191 -4.44 6.04 6.32
N ALA A 192 -4.48 7.27 6.85
CA ALA A 192 -3.49 7.73 7.81
C ALA A 192 -3.54 6.91 9.11
N GLY A 193 -4.74 6.69 9.66
CA GLY A 193 -4.94 5.83 10.82
C GLY A 193 -4.53 4.38 10.56
N LEU A 194 -4.94 3.81 9.41
CA LEU A 194 -4.57 2.46 8.99
C LEU A 194 -3.06 2.29 8.84
N THR A 195 -2.35 3.31 8.36
CA THR A 195 -0.89 3.27 8.23
C THR A 195 -0.20 3.11 9.59
N ALA A 196 -0.62 3.90 10.59
CA ALA A 196 -0.08 3.78 11.94
C ALA A 196 -0.45 2.43 12.59
N TYR A 197 -1.73 2.04 12.49
CA TYR A 197 -2.23 0.76 13.00
C TYR A 197 -1.51 -0.44 12.39
N ASP A 198 -1.43 -0.52 11.06
CA ASP A 198 -0.81 -1.64 10.37
C ASP A 198 0.68 -1.72 10.65
N THR A 199 1.38 -0.58 10.81
CA THR A 199 2.79 -0.59 11.19
C THR A 199 2.98 -1.24 12.58
N GLN A 200 2.13 -0.88 13.55
CA GLN A 200 2.18 -1.49 14.88
C GLN A 200 1.80 -2.98 14.83
N ARG A 201 0.77 -3.35 14.07
CA ARG A 201 0.35 -4.74 13.87
C ARG A 201 1.47 -5.57 13.25
N ILE A 202 2.16 -5.06 12.23
CA ILE A 202 3.26 -5.75 11.55
C ILE A 202 4.42 -5.98 12.51
N LYS A 203 4.78 -4.98 13.31
CA LYS A 203 5.76 -5.14 14.38
C LYS A 203 5.35 -6.24 15.36
N ALA A 204 4.07 -6.30 15.76
CA ALA A 204 3.56 -7.34 16.65
C ALA A 204 3.61 -8.75 16.03
N MET A 205 3.34 -8.89 14.72
CA MET A 205 3.40 -10.17 14.01
C MET A 205 4.78 -10.83 14.07
N TYR A 206 5.86 -10.06 14.22
CA TYR A 206 7.21 -10.61 14.39
C TYR A 206 7.30 -11.53 15.62
N TYR A 207 6.66 -11.14 16.72
CA TYR A 207 6.67 -11.89 17.97
C TYR A 207 5.70 -13.08 17.98
N ASP A 208 4.74 -13.11 17.05
CA ASP A 208 3.64 -14.08 17.05
C ASP A 208 3.97 -15.39 16.33
N GLY A 209 4.80 -16.25 16.90
CA GLY A 209 5.07 -17.60 16.38
C GLY A 209 6.27 -17.70 15.44
N TYR A 210 7.08 -18.73 15.69
CA TYR A 210 8.36 -19.00 15.03
C TYR A 210 8.20 -19.57 13.60
N GLY A 211 9.09 -19.17 12.68
CA GLY A 211 9.30 -19.86 11.40
C GLY A 211 8.46 -19.40 10.20
N GLN A 212 7.75 -18.26 10.28
CA GLN A 212 6.98 -17.70 9.14
C GLN A 212 7.27 -16.21 8.89
N GLU A 213 8.41 -15.71 9.39
CA GLU A 213 8.78 -14.29 9.32
C GLU A 213 8.80 -13.75 7.89
N GLY A 214 9.31 -14.54 6.93
CA GLY A 214 9.36 -14.12 5.53
C GLY A 214 7.98 -13.93 4.89
N LYS A 215 7.04 -14.86 5.12
CA LYS A 215 5.64 -14.71 4.66
C LYS A 215 4.96 -13.52 5.33
N LYS A 216 5.14 -13.36 6.65
CA LYS A 216 4.62 -12.22 7.40
C LYS A 216 5.18 -10.90 6.89
N ALA A 217 6.45 -10.87 6.50
CA ALA A 217 7.09 -9.67 5.98
C ALA A 217 6.47 -9.27 4.63
N ILE A 218 6.23 -10.23 3.73
CA ILE A 218 5.59 -9.97 2.43
C ILE A 218 4.13 -9.50 2.63
N MET A 219 3.37 -10.15 3.50
CA MET A 219 1.99 -9.75 3.81
C MET A 219 1.93 -8.37 4.50
N GLY A 220 2.87 -8.09 5.39
CA GLY A 220 3.03 -6.76 5.99
C GLY A 220 3.35 -5.70 4.93
N ALA A 221 4.28 -5.99 4.02
CA ALA A 221 4.64 -5.10 2.93
C ALA A 221 3.46 -4.82 2.01
N LEU A 222 2.64 -5.84 1.70
CA LEU A 222 1.41 -5.68 0.93
C LEU A 222 0.41 -4.75 1.61
N SER A 223 0.18 -4.89 2.92
CA SER A 223 -0.74 -4.02 3.68
C SER A 223 -0.26 -2.56 3.65
N LEU A 224 1.03 -2.34 3.92
CA LEU A 224 1.63 -1.01 3.89
C LEU A 224 1.64 -0.40 2.48
N TYR A 225 1.93 -1.21 1.46
CA TYR A 225 1.85 -0.81 0.06
C TYR A 225 0.42 -0.34 -0.31
N LEU A 226 -0.61 -1.09 0.10
CA LEU A 226 -2.00 -0.74 -0.17
C LEU A 226 -2.39 0.55 0.53
N ASN A 227 -2.00 0.74 1.80
CA ASN A 227 -2.25 1.98 2.52
C ASN A 227 -1.57 3.17 1.84
N PHE A 228 -0.32 3.01 1.39
CA PHE A 228 0.40 4.05 0.66
C PHE A 228 -0.33 4.42 -0.64
N ILE A 229 -0.64 3.42 -1.48
CA ILE A 229 -1.30 3.66 -2.78
C ILE A 229 -2.65 4.34 -2.58
N ASN A 230 -3.45 3.88 -1.63
CA ASN A 230 -4.75 4.50 -1.38
C ASN A 230 -4.60 5.92 -0.83
N LEU A 231 -3.68 6.15 0.09
CA LEU A 231 -3.38 7.50 0.58
C LEU A 231 -2.95 8.43 -0.57
N PHE A 232 -2.08 7.94 -1.48
CA PHE A 232 -1.67 8.67 -2.68
C PHE A 232 -2.85 9.01 -3.58
N ILE A 233 -3.73 8.04 -3.87
CA ILE A 233 -4.92 8.24 -4.71
C ILE A 233 -5.85 9.29 -4.09
N MET A 234 -6.09 9.23 -2.78
CA MET A 234 -6.95 10.20 -2.10
C MET A 234 -6.30 11.61 -2.11
N LEU A 235 -4.99 11.70 -1.87
CA LEU A 235 -4.29 12.98 -1.89
C LEU A 235 -4.24 13.60 -3.30
N ILE A 236 -4.05 12.79 -4.36
CA ILE A 236 -4.01 13.34 -5.72
C ILE A 236 -5.39 13.75 -6.21
N GLN A 237 -6.46 13.13 -5.72
CA GLN A 237 -7.82 13.59 -5.99
C GLN A 237 -8.13 14.94 -5.32
N LEU A 238 -7.52 15.24 -4.17
CA LEU A 238 -7.72 16.51 -3.45
C LEU A 238 -6.82 17.64 -3.95
N PHE A 239 -5.55 17.33 -4.19
CA PHE A 239 -4.50 18.34 -4.43
C PHE A 239 -3.89 18.25 -5.83
N GLY A 240 -4.34 17.28 -6.64
CA GLY A 240 -3.79 17.05 -7.95
C GLY A 240 -4.22 18.11 -8.96
N GLN A 241 -3.26 18.60 -9.73
CA GLN A 241 -3.54 19.44 -10.89
C GLN A 241 -3.85 18.57 -12.11
N ARG A 242 -5.11 18.60 -12.53
CA ARG A 242 -5.59 17.93 -13.73
C ARG A 242 -5.07 18.63 -14.99
N ARG A 243 -4.86 17.86 -16.06
CA ARG A 243 -4.58 18.38 -17.40
C ARG A 243 -5.86 18.78 -18.12
#